data_AF-A0AAE0L4H7-F1
#
_entry.id   AF-A0AAE0L4H7-F1
#
_cell.length_a   1.000
_cell.length_b   1.000
_cell.length_c   1.000
_cell.angle_alpha   90.00
_cell.angle_beta   90.00
_cell.angle_gamma   90.00
#
_symmetry.space_group_name_H-M   'P 1'
#
loop_
_entity.id
_entity.type
_entity.pdbx_description
1 polymer ?
#
loop_
_entity_poly.entity_id
_entity_poly.type
_entity_poly.pdbx_seq_one_letter_code
_entity_poly.pdbx_strand_id
1 'polypeptide(L)'
;MAGTVADLKLLQGKIKRDPEGYRDEFLLQIRHYRTLLEIFRLKPTKDSKEFSDLIDFLSHVATCFPEDTSSYAQELIELLDKHYSLLDSTLRRKVVEALILLRNRGRLSSVELLPVFFRLFRCNDKRLRQMLFKHIVSDLHNSNKKHRNEKLNRTLQNFLFEQLTKEEHVTAAKKSLAVLTEMYRRNVWTDARPVNVIATACFHPDTSILIAALKFFLGQDDAAGEEDSDDDDDDDDDEGGPHNMNVNPLTKDDMYKAYRKVAFFRSPRPELFA
;
A
#
# COMPACT_ATOMS: atom_id res chain seq x y z
N MET A 1 -4.66 -20.53 -30.63
CA MET A 1 -6.03 -20.49 -30.08
C MET A 1 -5.92 -20.10 -28.62
N ALA A 2 -6.39 -18.90 -28.27
CA ALA A 2 -6.45 -18.47 -26.87
C ALA A 2 -7.43 -19.38 -26.12
N GLY A 3 -6.92 -20.11 -25.12
CA GLY A 3 -7.78 -20.88 -24.22
C GLY A 3 -8.69 -19.91 -23.47
N THR A 4 -9.96 -20.25 -23.32
CA THR A 4 -10.91 -19.46 -22.53
C THR A 4 -10.48 -19.42 -21.06
N VAL A 5 -11.01 -18.49 -20.27
CA VAL A 5 -10.77 -18.43 -18.81
C VAL A 5 -11.10 -19.76 -18.11
N ALA A 6 -12.10 -20.48 -18.63
CA ALA A 6 -12.46 -21.81 -18.16
C ALA A 6 -11.34 -22.83 -18.41
N ASP A 7 -10.67 -22.73 -19.56
CA ASP A 7 -9.54 -23.60 -19.93
C ASP A 7 -8.31 -23.32 -19.05
N LEU A 8 -8.03 -22.05 -18.73
CA LEU A 8 -6.93 -21.68 -17.83
C LEU A 8 -7.15 -22.20 -16.39
N LYS A 9 -8.38 -22.12 -15.88
CA LYS A 9 -8.72 -22.67 -14.55
C LYS A 9 -8.61 -24.19 -14.50
N LEU A 10 -9.06 -24.88 -15.55
CA LEU A 10 -8.90 -26.33 -15.68
C LEU A 10 -7.41 -26.71 -15.72
N LEU A 11 -6.62 -26.00 -16.54
CA LEU A 11 -5.19 -26.21 -16.67
C LEU A 11 -4.46 -25.96 -15.35
N GLN A 12 -4.83 -24.92 -14.60
CA GLN A 12 -4.30 -24.64 -13.27
C GLN A 12 -4.51 -25.85 -12.33
N GLY A 13 -5.72 -26.44 -12.34
CA GLY A 13 -6.02 -27.61 -11.52
C GLY A 13 -5.19 -28.83 -11.90
N LYS A 14 -4.99 -29.04 -13.21
CA LYS A 14 -4.18 -30.12 -13.78
C LYS A 14 -2.69 -29.97 -13.42
N ILE A 15 -2.10 -28.80 -13.65
CA ILE A 15 -0.71 -28.49 -13.29
C ILE A 15 -0.46 -28.70 -11.80
N LYS A 16 -1.38 -28.26 -10.93
CA LYS A 16 -1.20 -28.43 -9.48
C LYS A 16 -1.22 -29.90 -9.03
N ARG A 17 -1.81 -30.80 -9.83
CA ARG A 17 -1.85 -32.25 -9.55
C ARG A 17 -0.65 -32.97 -10.14
N ASP A 18 -0.24 -32.60 -11.35
CA ASP A 18 0.89 -33.18 -12.06
C ASP A 18 1.68 -32.09 -12.81
N PRO A 19 2.65 -31.42 -12.14
CA PRO A 19 3.41 -30.34 -12.78
C PRO A 19 4.20 -30.79 -14.00
N GLU A 20 4.87 -31.94 -13.92
CA GLU A 20 5.74 -32.44 -15.00
C GLU A 20 4.91 -32.80 -16.25
N GLY A 21 3.76 -33.44 -16.08
CA GLY A 21 2.89 -33.84 -17.18
C GLY A 21 2.26 -32.67 -17.97
N TYR A 22 2.23 -31.46 -17.40
CA TYR A 22 1.65 -30.26 -18.01
C TYR A 22 2.68 -29.13 -18.22
N ARG A 23 3.97 -29.47 -18.24
CA ARG A 23 5.06 -28.48 -18.36
C ARG A 23 5.02 -27.75 -19.71
N ASP A 24 4.73 -28.44 -20.81
CA ASP A 24 4.69 -27.82 -22.14
C ASP A 24 3.53 -26.83 -22.30
N GLU A 25 2.35 -27.16 -21.77
CA GLU A 25 1.21 -26.24 -21.74
C GLU A 25 1.50 -25.02 -20.87
N PHE A 26 2.16 -25.22 -19.73
CA PHE A 26 2.61 -24.11 -18.89
C PHE A 26 3.60 -23.21 -19.66
N LEU A 27 4.59 -23.80 -20.34
CA LEU A 27 5.56 -23.06 -21.14
C LEU A 27 4.90 -22.30 -22.31
N LEU A 28 3.81 -22.81 -22.87
CA LEU A 28 3.02 -22.08 -23.85
C LEU A 28 2.37 -20.84 -23.24
N GLN A 29 1.77 -20.96 -22.05
CA GLN A 29 1.12 -19.83 -21.38
C GLN A 29 2.12 -18.76 -20.91
N ILE A 30 3.30 -19.15 -20.39
CA ILE A 30 4.31 -18.16 -19.97
C ILE A 30 4.89 -17.40 -21.17
N ARG A 31 5.09 -18.06 -22.32
CA ARG A 31 5.49 -17.38 -23.57
C ARG A 31 4.42 -16.41 -24.02
N HIS A 32 3.15 -16.82 -23.95
CA HIS A 32 2.04 -15.97 -24.30
C HIS A 32 1.97 -14.71 -23.41
N TYR A 33 2.08 -14.89 -22.10
CA TYR A 33 2.20 -13.79 -21.14
C TYR A 33 3.35 -12.83 -21.49
N ARG A 34 4.55 -13.35 -21.78
CA ARG A 34 5.72 -12.53 -22.13
C ARG A 34 5.48 -11.72 -23.41
N THR A 35 4.87 -12.33 -24.43
CA THR A 35 4.49 -11.62 -25.65
C THR A 35 3.52 -10.47 -25.36
N LEU A 36 2.49 -10.71 -24.54
CA LEU A 36 1.53 -9.66 -24.16
C LEU A 36 2.17 -8.57 -23.31
N LEU A 37 3.11 -8.91 -22.41
CA LEU A 37 3.85 -7.94 -21.62
C LEU A 37 4.66 -7.01 -22.52
N GLU A 38 5.36 -7.55 -23.53
CA GLU A 38 6.12 -6.74 -24.49
C GLU A 38 5.22 -5.87 -25.37
N ILE A 39 4.09 -6.42 -25.85
CA ILE A 39 3.08 -5.63 -26.57
C ILE A 39 2.57 -4.48 -25.69
N PHE A 40 2.30 -4.75 -24.42
CA PHE A 40 1.80 -3.74 -23.48
C PHE A 40 2.84 -2.64 -23.21
N ARG A 41 4.13 -3.01 -23.10
CA ARG A 41 5.25 -2.05 -22.96
C ARG A 41 5.36 -1.12 -24.17
N LEU A 42 5.09 -1.61 -25.38
CA LEU A 42 5.11 -0.82 -26.61
C LEU A 42 3.85 0.03 -26.79
N LYS A 43 2.68 -0.55 -26.50
CA LYS A 43 1.38 0.11 -26.66
C LYS A 43 0.44 -0.32 -25.53
N PRO A 44 0.29 0.51 -24.48
CA PRO A 44 -0.69 0.27 -23.42
C PRO A 44 -2.11 0.28 -24.01
N THR A 45 -2.74 -0.89 -24.12
CA THR A 45 -4.13 -1.03 -24.59
C THR A 45 -5.08 -1.13 -23.41
N LYS A 46 -6.33 -0.66 -23.60
CA LYS A 46 -7.40 -0.77 -22.59
C LYS A 46 -8.00 -2.18 -22.51
N ASP A 47 -7.88 -2.98 -23.56
CA ASP A 47 -8.30 -4.38 -23.53
C ASP A 47 -7.16 -5.23 -22.98
N SER A 48 -7.27 -5.54 -21.68
CA SER A 48 -6.25 -6.21 -20.87
C SER A 48 -6.77 -7.49 -20.24
N LYS A 49 -7.94 -7.99 -20.68
CA LYS A 49 -8.60 -9.14 -20.04
C LYS A 49 -7.77 -10.41 -20.13
N GLU A 50 -7.34 -10.76 -21.34
CA GLU A 50 -6.50 -11.94 -21.59
C GLU A 50 -5.18 -11.86 -20.81
N PHE A 51 -4.56 -10.69 -20.79
CA PHE A 51 -3.35 -10.45 -20.00
C PHE A 51 -3.60 -10.61 -18.49
N SER A 52 -4.72 -10.10 -17.98
CA SER A 52 -5.13 -10.24 -16.58
C SER A 52 -5.38 -11.70 -16.21
N ASP A 53 -6.03 -12.46 -17.08
CA ASP A 53 -6.33 -13.89 -16.87
C ASP A 53 -5.03 -14.72 -16.82
N LEU A 54 -4.04 -14.38 -17.66
CA LEU A 54 -2.72 -15.01 -17.63
C LEU A 54 -1.93 -14.64 -16.37
N ILE A 55 -2.01 -13.39 -15.91
CA ILE A 55 -1.38 -12.97 -14.65
C ILE A 55 -1.95 -13.77 -13.46
N ASP A 56 -3.28 -13.91 -13.40
CA ASP A 56 -3.95 -14.69 -12.35
C ASP A 56 -3.54 -16.16 -12.40
N PHE A 57 -3.58 -16.77 -13.59
CA PHE A 57 -3.15 -18.16 -13.81
C PHE A 57 -1.70 -18.39 -13.37
N LEU A 58 -0.75 -17.58 -13.87
CA LEU A 58 0.68 -17.74 -13.59
C LEU A 58 0.97 -17.57 -12.10
N SER A 59 0.35 -16.60 -11.44
CA SER A 59 0.50 -16.38 -9.99
C SER A 59 0.06 -17.59 -9.17
N HIS A 60 -0.95 -18.33 -9.64
CA HIS A 60 -1.43 -19.53 -8.98
C HIS A 60 -0.53 -20.76 -9.18
N VAL A 61 0.18 -20.87 -10.31
CA VAL A 61 1.04 -22.03 -10.64
C VAL A 61 2.53 -21.77 -10.50
N ALA A 62 2.96 -20.53 -10.24
CA ALA A 62 4.38 -20.16 -10.10
C ALA A 62 5.15 -20.98 -9.05
N THR A 63 4.46 -21.51 -8.04
CA THR A 63 5.08 -22.39 -7.06
C THR A 63 5.49 -23.75 -7.63
N CYS A 64 4.78 -24.24 -8.64
CA CYS A 64 5.03 -25.52 -9.31
C CYS A 64 6.24 -25.46 -10.24
N PHE A 65 6.56 -24.29 -10.82
CA PHE A 65 7.67 -24.09 -11.74
C PHE A 65 8.58 -22.92 -11.28
N PRO A 66 9.37 -23.09 -10.20
CA PRO A 66 10.18 -22.01 -9.63
C PRO A 66 11.24 -21.45 -10.59
N GLU A 67 11.87 -22.29 -11.39
CA GLU A 67 12.94 -21.88 -12.30
C GLU A 67 12.38 -21.02 -13.45
N ASP A 68 11.33 -21.52 -14.09
CA ASP A 68 10.68 -20.85 -15.22
C ASP A 68 9.99 -19.53 -14.83
N THR A 69 9.60 -19.37 -13.56
CA THR A 69 8.92 -18.17 -13.02
C THR A 69 9.80 -17.27 -12.15
N SER A 70 11.11 -17.48 -12.16
CA SER A 70 12.06 -16.69 -11.35
C SER A 70 11.99 -15.17 -11.60
N SER A 71 11.83 -14.76 -12.86
CA SER A 71 11.72 -13.34 -13.24
C SER A 71 10.31 -12.75 -13.10
N TYR A 72 9.29 -13.60 -13.03
CA TYR A 72 7.88 -13.21 -13.14
C TYR A 72 7.47 -12.16 -12.10
N ALA A 73 7.87 -12.37 -10.85
CA ALA A 73 7.51 -11.47 -9.76
C ALA A 73 8.14 -10.07 -9.93
N GLN A 74 9.38 -10.02 -10.44
CA GLN A 74 10.09 -8.79 -10.74
C GLN A 74 9.50 -8.06 -11.94
N GLU A 75 9.08 -8.79 -12.98
CA GLU A 75 8.39 -8.24 -14.15
C GLU A 75 7.09 -7.53 -13.77
N LEU A 76 6.31 -8.11 -12.84
CA LEU A 76 5.09 -7.47 -12.30
C LEU A 76 5.38 -6.24 -11.44
N ILE A 77 6.44 -6.27 -10.63
CA ILE A 77 6.91 -5.13 -9.85
C ILE A 77 7.28 -3.98 -10.79
N GLU A 78 8.08 -4.26 -11.82
CA GLU A 78 8.52 -3.26 -12.80
C GLU A 78 7.34 -2.67 -13.59
N LEU A 79 6.37 -3.52 -13.95
CA LEU A 79 5.14 -3.09 -14.62
C LEU A 79 4.36 -2.08 -13.77
N LEU A 80 4.16 -2.35 -12.47
CA LEU A 80 3.51 -1.39 -11.58
C LEU A 80 4.37 -0.14 -11.38
N ASP A 81 5.66 -0.30 -11.12
CA ASP A 81 6.51 0.83 -10.76
C ASP A 81 6.62 1.86 -11.89
N LYS A 82 6.74 1.42 -13.14
CA LYS A 82 6.90 2.29 -14.30
C LYS A 82 5.58 2.72 -14.94
N HIS A 83 4.54 1.88 -14.88
CA HIS A 83 3.33 2.08 -15.68
C HIS A 83 2.03 2.16 -14.88
N TYR A 84 2.06 2.23 -13.54
CA TYR A 84 0.83 2.19 -12.73
C TYR A 84 -0.24 3.20 -13.17
N SER A 85 0.14 4.40 -13.61
CA SER A 85 -0.79 5.45 -14.07
C SER A 85 -1.46 5.13 -15.41
N LEU A 86 -0.82 4.31 -16.26
CA LEU A 86 -1.30 3.89 -17.57
C LEU A 86 -2.16 2.62 -17.49
N LEU A 87 -1.96 1.79 -16.47
CA LEU A 87 -2.77 0.59 -16.28
C LEU A 87 -4.23 0.96 -16.01
N ASP A 88 -5.16 0.21 -16.59
CA ASP A 88 -6.56 0.32 -16.19
C ASP A 88 -6.73 -0.16 -14.73
N SER A 89 -7.76 0.34 -14.07
CA SER A 89 -8.04 0.04 -12.66
C SER A 89 -8.20 -1.46 -12.38
N THR A 90 -8.76 -2.23 -13.31
CA THR A 90 -8.96 -3.67 -13.15
C THR A 90 -7.66 -4.45 -13.30
N LEU A 91 -6.87 -4.18 -14.34
CA LEU A 91 -5.55 -4.81 -14.49
C LEU A 91 -4.63 -4.45 -13.32
N ARG A 92 -4.61 -3.18 -12.90
CA ARG A 92 -3.79 -2.74 -11.75
C ARG A 92 -4.12 -3.55 -10.50
N ARG A 93 -5.40 -3.74 -10.20
CA ARG A 93 -5.85 -4.59 -9.08
C ARG A 93 -5.41 -6.04 -9.26
N LYS A 94 -5.54 -6.61 -10.47
CA LYS A 94 -5.13 -7.99 -10.76
C LYS A 94 -3.63 -8.21 -10.56
N VAL A 95 -2.78 -7.27 -10.98
CA VAL A 95 -1.34 -7.34 -10.73
C VAL A 95 -1.03 -7.25 -9.23
N VAL A 96 -1.73 -6.38 -8.49
CA VAL A 96 -1.56 -6.28 -7.03
C VAL A 96 -2.00 -7.56 -6.30
N GLU A 97 -3.15 -8.15 -6.68
CA GLU A 97 -3.62 -9.43 -6.15
C GLU A 97 -2.60 -10.56 -6.41
N ALA A 98 -2.03 -10.61 -7.61
CA ALA A 98 -0.97 -11.53 -8.00
C ALA A 98 0.29 -11.39 -7.12
N LEU A 99 0.79 -10.15 -6.95
CA LEU A 99 1.97 -9.89 -6.11
C LEU A 99 1.73 -10.23 -4.63
N ILE A 100 0.54 -9.92 -4.10
CA ILE A 100 0.13 -10.30 -2.74
C ILE A 100 0.16 -11.83 -2.59
N LEU A 101 -0.36 -12.57 -3.58
CA LEU A 101 -0.35 -14.03 -3.56
C LEU A 101 1.08 -14.59 -3.58
N LEU A 102 1.96 -14.06 -4.43
CA LEU A 102 3.36 -14.46 -4.50
C LEU A 102 4.11 -14.16 -3.20
N ARG A 103 3.83 -13.01 -2.58
CA ARG A 103 4.36 -12.64 -1.26
C ARG A 103 3.92 -13.61 -0.17
N ASN A 104 2.63 -13.92 -0.10
CA ASN A 104 2.08 -14.87 0.88
C ASN A 104 2.66 -16.29 0.72
N ARG A 105 3.15 -16.63 -0.47
CA ARG A 105 3.83 -17.91 -0.78
C ARG A 105 5.35 -17.85 -0.57
N GLY A 106 5.89 -16.75 -0.05
CA GLY A 106 7.31 -16.58 0.23
C GLY A 106 8.20 -16.39 -1.00
N ARG A 107 7.62 -16.05 -2.17
CA ARG A 107 8.38 -15.81 -3.42
C ARG A 107 8.80 -14.35 -3.62
N LEU A 108 8.38 -13.45 -2.73
CA LEU A 108 8.69 -12.03 -2.78
C LEU A 108 9.06 -11.50 -1.40
N SER A 109 10.01 -10.55 -1.35
CA SER A 109 10.39 -9.85 -0.12
C SER A 109 9.52 -8.63 0.13
N SER A 110 9.10 -8.41 1.39
CA SER A 110 8.42 -7.17 1.80
C SER A 110 9.23 -5.92 1.51
N VAL A 111 10.56 -6.02 1.62
CA VAL A 111 11.48 -4.89 1.44
C VAL A 111 11.39 -4.34 0.01
N GLU A 112 11.15 -5.22 -0.96
CA GLU A 112 11.06 -4.86 -2.38
C GLU A 112 9.61 -4.49 -2.75
N LEU A 113 8.63 -5.21 -2.21
CA LEU A 113 7.22 -5.06 -2.58
C LEU A 113 6.55 -3.83 -1.97
N LEU A 114 6.73 -3.61 -0.66
CA LEU A 114 5.97 -2.58 0.05
C LEU A 114 6.23 -1.15 -0.45
N PRO A 115 7.46 -0.75 -0.82
CA PRO A 115 7.68 0.57 -1.43
C PRO A 115 6.87 0.81 -2.71
N VAL A 116 6.67 -0.23 -3.53
CA VAL A 116 5.82 -0.15 -4.74
C VAL A 116 4.37 0.06 -4.33
N PHE A 117 3.88 -0.69 -3.33
CA PHE A 117 2.51 -0.54 -2.82
C PHE A 117 2.22 0.84 -2.24
N PHE A 118 3.17 1.44 -1.53
CA PHE A 118 3.02 2.82 -1.07
C PHE A 118 2.88 3.81 -2.23
N ARG A 119 3.68 3.65 -3.31
CA ARG A 119 3.57 4.52 -4.49
C ARG A 119 2.20 4.42 -5.16
N LEU A 120 1.53 3.27 -5.07
CA LEU A 120 0.19 3.06 -5.60
C LEU A 120 -0.91 3.78 -4.80
N PHE A 121 -0.64 4.32 -3.61
CA PHE A 121 -1.61 5.18 -2.92
C PHE A 121 -1.89 6.49 -3.69
N ARG A 122 -1.06 6.86 -4.67
CA ARG A 122 -1.32 7.95 -5.62
C ARG A 122 -2.43 7.64 -6.62
N CYS A 123 -2.87 6.39 -6.72
CA CYS A 123 -3.96 6.03 -7.62
C CYS A 123 -5.31 6.49 -7.06
N ASN A 124 -6.11 7.11 -7.91
CA ASN A 124 -7.51 7.46 -7.64
C ASN A 124 -8.42 6.22 -7.72
N ASP A 125 -8.13 5.20 -6.92
CA ASP A 125 -8.91 3.96 -6.79
C ASP A 125 -9.05 3.59 -5.31
N LYS A 126 -10.18 3.96 -4.70
CA LYS A 126 -10.46 3.75 -3.27
C LYS A 126 -10.36 2.28 -2.87
N ARG A 127 -10.91 1.38 -3.71
CA ARG A 127 -10.89 -0.07 -3.45
C ARG A 127 -9.45 -0.61 -3.46
N LEU A 128 -8.63 -0.16 -4.40
CA LEU A 128 -7.22 -0.52 -4.43
C LEU A 128 -6.48 -0.01 -3.18
N ARG A 129 -6.69 1.26 -2.79
CA ARG A 129 -6.04 1.84 -1.60
C ARG A 129 -6.39 1.05 -0.33
N GLN A 130 -7.65 0.66 -0.15
CA GLN A 130 -8.07 -0.19 0.98
C GLN A 130 -7.38 -1.56 0.97
N MET A 131 -7.31 -2.21 -0.19
CA MET A 131 -6.63 -3.50 -0.36
C MET A 131 -5.13 -3.40 -0.01
N LEU A 132 -4.45 -2.37 -0.52
CA LEU A 132 -3.04 -2.11 -0.26
C LEU A 132 -2.80 -1.85 1.23
N PHE A 133 -3.57 -0.96 1.85
CA PHE A 133 -3.45 -0.64 3.27
C PHE A 133 -3.59 -1.89 4.14
N LYS A 134 -4.66 -2.67 3.93
CA LYS A 134 -4.91 -3.92 4.67
C LYS A 134 -3.75 -4.91 4.52
N HIS A 135 -3.23 -5.07 3.31
CA HIS A 135 -2.11 -5.98 3.08
C HIS A 135 -0.80 -5.48 3.70
N ILE A 136 -0.44 -4.21 3.51
CA ILE A 136 0.78 -3.60 4.07
C ILE A 136 0.80 -3.78 5.60
N VAL A 137 -0.29 -3.41 6.27
CA VAL A 137 -0.42 -3.52 7.72
C VAL A 137 -0.29 -4.98 8.18
N SER A 138 -0.97 -5.90 7.49
CA SER A 138 -0.93 -7.34 7.82
C SER A 138 0.46 -7.95 7.60
N ASP A 139 1.10 -7.66 6.47
CA ASP A 139 2.43 -8.19 6.12
C ASP A 139 3.52 -7.64 7.06
N LEU A 140 3.46 -6.35 7.41
CA LEU A 140 4.35 -5.74 8.40
C LEU A 140 4.19 -6.38 9.78
N HIS A 141 2.95 -6.53 10.24
CA HIS A 141 2.66 -7.16 11.53
C HIS A 141 3.14 -8.62 11.56
N ASN A 142 2.82 -9.41 10.53
CA ASN A 142 3.24 -10.81 10.43
C ASN A 142 4.76 -10.96 10.34
N SER A 143 5.43 -10.06 9.62
CA SER A 143 6.90 -10.04 9.51
C SER A 143 7.59 -9.72 10.84
N ASN A 144 6.89 -9.10 11.79
CA ASN A 144 7.39 -8.78 13.13
C ASN A 144 6.83 -9.71 14.24
N LYS A 145 5.96 -10.67 13.89
CA LYS A 145 5.24 -11.51 14.87
C LYS A 145 6.14 -12.42 15.71
N LYS A 146 7.19 -12.99 15.10
CA LYS A 146 8.11 -13.92 15.79
C LYS A 146 9.28 -13.18 16.43
N HIS A 147 9.90 -12.29 15.66
CA HIS A 147 10.99 -11.44 16.09
C HIS A 147 10.87 -10.13 15.33
N ARG A 148 11.42 -9.07 15.92
CA ARG A 148 11.43 -7.75 15.31
C ARG A 148 12.36 -7.73 14.10
N ASN A 149 11.82 -7.43 12.91
CA ASN A 149 12.58 -7.40 11.67
C ASN A 149 13.21 -6.01 11.47
N GLU A 150 14.35 -5.76 12.13
CA GLU A 150 15.01 -4.45 12.12
C GLU A 150 15.36 -3.94 10.72
N LYS A 151 15.75 -4.83 9.81
CA LYS A 151 16.10 -4.44 8.43
C LYS A 151 14.86 -3.91 7.71
N LEU A 152 13.76 -4.67 7.74
CA LEU A 152 12.49 -4.26 7.13
C LEU A 152 11.97 -2.96 7.75
N ASN A 153 11.94 -2.91 9.08
CA ASN A 153 11.42 -1.76 9.82
C ASN A 153 12.22 -0.50 9.51
N ARG A 154 13.56 -0.57 9.56
CA ARG A 154 14.41 0.58 9.26
C ARG A 154 14.23 1.07 7.82
N THR A 155 14.18 0.16 6.85
CA THR A 155 13.99 0.53 5.44
C THR A 155 12.64 1.22 5.23
N LEU A 156 11.56 0.68 5.80
CA LEU A 156 10.22 1.25 5.60
C LEU A 156 9.97 2.51 6.41
N GLN A 157 10.50 2.62 7.62
CA GLN A 157 10.45 3.87 8.38
C GLN A 157 11.19 5.00 7.65
N ASN A 158 12.36 4.71 7.04
CA ASN A 158 13.07 5.69 6.21
C ASN A 158 12.20 6.13 5.03
N PHE A 159 11.63 5.16 4.32
CA PHE A 159 10.77 5.41 3.17
C PHE A 159 9.51 6.22 3.55
N LEU A 160 8.85 5.89 4.66
CA LEU A 160 7.67 6.59 5.16
C LEU A 160 7.99 8.01 5.61
N PHE A 161 9.16 8.23 6.23
CA PHE A 161 9.61 9.58 6.57
C PHE A 161 9.84 10.42 5.32
N GLU A 162 10.48 9.86 4.29
CA GLU A 162 10.65 10.55 3.00
C GLU A 162 9.30 10.84 2.34
N GLN A 163 8.36 9.90 2.38
CA GLN A 163 7.00 10.13 1.87
C GLN A 163 6.29 11.24 2.65
N LEU A 164 6.31 11.26 3.99
CA LEU A 164 5.62 12.32 4.74
C LEU A 164 6.22 13.72 4.58
N THR A 165 7.51 13.81 4.25
CA THR A 165 8.22 15.10 4.16
C THR A 165 8.34 15.64 2.74
N LYS A 166 8.36 14.76 1.73
CA LYS A 166 8.63 15.13 0.33
C LYS A 166 7.46 14.81 -0.62
N GLU A 167 6.45 14.07 -0.18
CA GLU A 167 5.33 13.69 -1.05
C GLU A 167 4.38 14.87 -1.26
N GLU A 168 4.14 15.23 -2.52
CA GLU A 168 3.15 16.26 -2.88
C GLU A 168 1.72 15.70 -2.85
N HIS A 169 1.56 14.38 -3.04
CA HIS A 169 0.25 13.74 -3.07
C HIS A 169 -0.32 13.51 -1.66
N VAL A 170 -1.21 14.40 -1.22
CA VAL A 170 -1.85 14.41 0.11
C VAL A 170 -2.40 13.04 0.52
N THR A 171 -3.13 12.33 -0.37
CA THR A 171 -3.68 10.99 -0.04
C THR A 171 -2.59 9.97 0.27
N ALA A 172 -1.45 10.01 -0.43
CA ALA A 172 -0.38 9.05 -0.24
C ALA A 172 0.35 9.32 1.09
N ALA A 173 0.57 10.61 1.41
CA ALA A 173 1.09 11.03 2.71
C ALA A 173 0.12 10.67 3.86
N LYS A 174 -1.18 10.95 3.72
CA LYS A 174 -2.21 10.59 4.72
C LYS A 174 -2.27 9.07 4.95
N LYS A 175 -2.26 8.25 3.90
CA LYS A 175 -2.20 6.78 4.04
C LYS A 175 -0.88 6.29 4.63
N SER A 176 0.24 6.95 4.33
CA SER A 176 1.54 6.65 4.94
C SER A 176 1.55 6.93 6.45
N LEU A 177 0.95 8.07 6.86
CA LEU A 177 0.74 8.41 8.27
C LEU A 177 -0.15 7.37 8.95
N ALA A 178 -1.26 6.99 8.32
CA ALA A 178 -2.16 5.95 8.83
C ALA A 178 -1.44 4.61 9.06
N VAL A 179 -0.52 4.21 8.18
CA VAL A 179 0.27 2.98 8.39
C VAL A 179 1.21 3.12 9.60
N LEU A 180 1.86 4.27 9.79
CA LEU A 180 2.71 4.52 10.97
C LEU A 180 1.91 4.42 12.26
N THR A 181 0.76 5.09 12.30
CA THR A 181 -0.18 5.06 13.42
C THR A 181 -0.65 3.64 13.73
N GLU A 182 -1.04 2.88 12.72
CA GLU A 182 -1.51 1.49 12.89
C GLU A 182 -0.39 0.56 13.38
N MET A 183 0.86 0.75 12.92
CA MET A 183 2.00 -0.01 13.42
C MET A 183 2.33 0.32 14.88
N TYR A 184 2.12 1.56 15.31
CA TYR A 184 2.25 1.95 16.71
C TYR A 184 1.18 1.25 17.57
N ARG A 185 -0.09 1.31 17.16
CA ARG A 185 -1.21 0.63 17.85
C ARG A 185 -1.04 -0.85 18.03
N ARG A 186 -0.49 -1.52 17.01
CA ARG A 186 -0.21 -2.96 17.05
C ARG A 186 1.05 -3.31 17.85
N ASN A 187 1.64 -2.35 18.56
CA ASN A 187 2.88 -2.49 19.31
C ASN A 187 4.06 -3.00 18.47
N VAL A 188 4.08 -2.67 17.17
CA VAL A 188 5.16 -3.07 16.25
C VAL A 188 6.25 -2.00 16.21
N TRP A 189 5.87 -0.73 16.13
CA TRP A 189 6.78 0.42 16.00
C TRP A 189 6.56 1.42 17.14
N THR A 190 6.98 1.04 18.35
CA THR A 190 6.79 1.84 19.58
C THR A 190 8.02 2.68 19.97
N ASP A 191 9.07 2.70 19.14
CA ASP A 191 10.28 3.45 19.47
C ASP A 191 10.10 4.96 19.27
N ALA A 192 11.01 5.73 19.85
CA ALA A 192 11.05 7.18 19.70
C ALA A 192 11.06 7.64 18.23
N ARG A 193 11.65 6.87 17.32
CA ARG A 193 11.81 7.27 15.92
C ARG A 193 10.46 7.36 15.16
N PRO A 194 9.64 6.30 15.05
CA PRO A 194 8.29 6.39 14.49
C PRO A 194 7.44 7.50 15.11
N VAL A 195 7.47 7.66 16.44
CA VAL A 195 6.71 8.70 17.15
C VAL A 195 7.20 10.10 16.75
N ASN A 196 8.51 10.31 16.64
CA ASN A 196 9.07 11.57 16.17
C ASN A 196 8.63 11.87 14.73
N VAL A 197 8.55 10.86 13.86
CA VAL A 197 8.03 11.04 12.49
C VAL A 197 6.57 11.51 12.53
N ILE A 198 5.73 10.91 13.38
CA ILE A 198 4.33 11.34 13.53
C ILE A 198 4.27 12.77 14.13
N ALA A 199 5.13 13.11 15.08
CA ALA A 199 5.24 14.47 15.64
C ALA A 199 5.60 15.50 14.57
N THR A 200 6.46 15.17 13.60
CA THR A 200 6.73 16.08 12.48
C THR A 200 5.52 16.31 11.58
N ALA A 201 4.62 15.33 11.48
CA ALA A 201 3.37 15.46 10.72
C ALA A 201 2.36 16.43 11.37
N CYS A 202 2.47 16.72 12.67
CA CYS A 202 1.70 17.78 13.33
C CYS A 202 2.03 19.19 12.78
N PHE A 203 3.11 19.32 12.03
CA PHE A 203 3.48 20.56 11.35
C PHE A 203 3.31 20.45 9.83
N HIS A 204 2.62 19.44 9.31
CA HIS A 204 2.42 19.32 7.87
C HIS A 204 1.62 20.52 7.32
N PRO A 205 1.95 21.07 6.13
CA PRO A 205 1.22 22.20 5.54
C PRO A 205 -0.24 21.86 5.23
N ASP A 206 -0.51 20.61 4.87
CA ASP A 206 -1.87 20.11 4.69
C ASP A 206 -2.57 19.86 6.04
N THR A 207 -3.70 20.53 6.23
CA THR A 207 -4.49 20.49 7.46
C THR A 207 -5.00 19.09 7.78
N SER A 208 -5.38 18.27 6.79
CA SER A 208 -5.93 16.93 7.03
C SER A 208 -4.88 15.97 7.64
N ILE A 209 -3.62 16.10 7.22
CA ILE A 209 -2.49 15.32 7.75
C ILE A 209 -2.13 15.80 9.16
N LEU A 210 -2.12 17.12 9.36
CA LEU A 210 -1.92 17.72 10.69
C LEU A 210 -2.96 17.21 11.69
N ILE A 211 -4.24 17.22 11.30
CA ILE A 211 -5.35 16.74 12.14
C ILE A 211 -5.15 15.27 12.48
N ALA A 212 -4.86 14.43 11.49
CA ALA A 212 -4.64 13.00 11.72
C ALA A 212 -3.49 12.75 12.71
N ALA A 213 -2.41 13.55 12.63
CA ALA A 213 -1.29 13.47 13.57
C ALA A 213 -1.68 13.96 14.98
N LEU A 214 -2.49 15.02 15.11
CA LEU A 214 -2.98 15.50 16.40
C LEU A 214 -3.95 14.50 17.04
N LYS A 215 -4.89 13.95 16.27
CA LYS A 215 -5.80 12.88 16.72
C LYS A 215 -5.02 11.71 17.31
N PHE A 216 -3.91 11.31 16.67
CA PHE A 216 -3.01 10.28 17.20
C PHE A 216 -2.46 10.60 18.59
N PHE A 217 -1.93 11.81 18.81
CA PHE A 217 -1.37 12.17 20.13
C PHE A 217 -2.43 12.34 21.22
N LEU A 218 -3.69 12.57 20.84
CA LEU A 218 -4.81 12.67 21.75
C LEU A 218 -5.52 11.33 22.00
N GLY A 219 -5.13 10.28 21.27
CA GLY A 219 -5.79 8.98 21.31
C GLY A 219 -7.18 8.97 20.67
N GLN A 220 -7.48 9.94 19.81
CA GLN A 220 -8.75 10.14 19.09
C GLN A 220 -8.63 9.79 17.60
N ASP A 221 -7.54 9.14 17.19
CA ASP A 221 -7.41 8.61 15.85
C ASP A 221 -8.27 7.35 15.75
N ASP A 222 -9.35 7.33 14.99
CA ASP A 222 -10.06 6.06 14.79
C ASP A 222 -9.17 5.07 14.04
N ALA A 223 -9.52 3.78 14.04
CA ALA A 223 -8.75 2.78 13.30
C ALA A 223 -8.69 3.19 11.81
N ALA A 224 -7.55 3.75 11.39
CA ALA A 224 -7.38 4.50 10.14
C ALA A 224 -7.60 3.69 8.84
N GLY A 225 -8.07 2.44 8.95
CA GLY A 225 -8.53 1.60 7.86
C GLY A 225 -9.97 1.88 7.38
N GLU A 226 -10.78 2.65 8.13
CA GLU A 226 -12.20 2.86 7.80
C GLU A 226 -12.52 4.23 7.21
N GLU A 227 -11.70 5.26 7.49
CA GLU A 227 -11.93 6.62 7.00
C GLU A 227 -11.31 6.88 5.61
N ASP A 228 -12.03 6.50 4.56
CA ASP A 228 -12.01 7.22 3.26
C ASP A 228 -13.42 7.80 3.03
N SER A 229 -14.09 8.32 4.08
CA SER A 229 -15.22 9.22 3.90
C SER A 229 -14.65 10.59 3.51
N ASP A 230 -14.56 10.83 2.20
CA ASP A 230 -14.61 12.19 1.72
C ASP A 230 -16.11 12.57 1.73
N ASP A 231 -16.40 13.68 2.41
CA ASP A 231 -17.66 14.40 2.66
C ASP A 231 -18.44 14.16 3.95
N ASP A 232 -18.59 15.32 4.60
CA ASP A 232 -19.64 15.88 5.45
C ASP A 232 -19.96 15.30 6.82
N ASP A 233 -20.25 16.28 7.69
CA ASP A 233 -20.65 16.19 9.08
C ASP A 233 -21.54 14.97 9.35
N ASP A 234 -21.12 14.13 10.28
CA ASP A 234 -22.05 13.53 11.23
C ASP A 234 -21.28 13.23 12.52
N ASP A 235 -21.73 13.88 13.58
CA ASP A 235 -21.46 13.50 14.96
C ASP A 235 -22.03 12.10 15.16
N ASP A 236 -21.18 11.08 15.28
CA ASP A 236 -21.59 9.80 15.84
C ASP A 236 -20.66 9.45 17.01
N ASP A 237 -21.22 9.59 18.21
CA ASP A 237 -20.77 9.01 19.46
C ASP A 237 -20.70 7.47 19.30
N ASP A 238 -19.53 6.86 19.50
CA ASP A 238 -19.49 5.44 19.89
C ASP A 238 -18.38 5.14 20.91
N GLU A 239 -18.83 4.59 22.04
CA GLU A 239 -18.02 4.13 23.16
C GLU A 239 -17.41 2.76 22.86
N GLY A 240 -16.07 2.61 22.92
CA GLY A 240 -15.52 1.27 23.14
C GLY A 240 -14.03 1.03 22.87
N GLY A 241 -13.17 1.27 23.86
CA GLY A 241 -11.81 0.72 23.90
C GLY A 241 -11.02 1.11 25.16
N PRO A 242 -10.23 0.22 25.78
CA PRO A 242 -9.68 0.42 27.12
C PRO A 242 -8.40 1.25 27.08
N HIS A 243 -8.50 2.51 26.69
CA HIS A 243 -7.54 3.57 27.03
C HIS A 243 -8.25 4.93 26.95
N ASN A 244 -9.37 5.06 27.66
CA ASN A 244 -10.09 6.32 27.75
C ASN A 244 -9.39 7.25 28.75
N MET A 245 -8.39 8.02 28.30
CA MET A 245 -8.20 9.34 28.91
C MET A 245 -9.36 10.20 28.42
N ASN A 246 -10.16 10.72 29.35
CA ASN A 246 -11.30 11.60 29.08
C ASN A 246 -10.80 12.90 28.40
N VAL A 247 -10.64 12.86 27.08
CA VAL A 247 -10.21 14.00 26.25
C VAL A 247 -11.38 14.33 25.34
N ASN A 248 -11.96 15.52 25.52
CA ASN A 248 -13.04 16.01 24.66
C ASN A 248 -12.63 15.97 23.18
N PRO A 249 -13.52 15.55 22.25
CA PRO A 249 -13.26 15.57 20.82
C PRO A 249 -12.82 16.97 20.35
N LEU A 250 -11.80 17.06 19.48
CA LEU A 250 -11.42 18.35 18.89
C LEU A 250 -12.50 18.87 17.95
N THR A 251 -12.94 20.10 18.18
CA THR A 251 -13.85 20.79 17.27
C THR A 251 -13.10 21.40 16.07
N LYS A 252 -13.80 21.59 14.93
CA LYS A 252 -13.28 22.32 13.75
C LYS A 252 -12.67 23.69 14.13
N ASP A 253 -13.23 24.34 15.15
CA ASP A 253 -12.78 25.65 15.63
C ASP A 253 -11.43 25.59 16.38
N ASP A 254 -11.23 24.56 17.21
CA ASP A 254 -9.96 24.35 17.92
C ASP A 254 -8.84 24.00 16.95
N MET A 255 -9.19 23.30 15.88
CA MET A 255 -8.32 22.92 14.78
C MET A 255 -7.86 24.14 13.95
N TYR A 256 -8.76 25.06 13.61
CA TYR A 256 -8.40 26.32 12.96
C TYR A 256 -7.51 27.20 13.87
N LYS A 257 -7.78 27.24 15.17
CA LYS A 257 -6.93 27.97 16.15
C LYS A 257 -5.53 27.37 16.25
N ALA A 258 -5.41 26.04 16.23
CA ALA A 258 -4.12 25.35 16.24
C ALA A 258 -3.31 25.65 14.97
N TYR A 259 -3.92 25.54 13.79
CA TYR A 259 -3.27 25.87 12.51
C TYR A 259 -2.79 27.32 12.49
N ARG A 260 -3.61 28.27 12.97
CA ARG A 260 -3.28 29.70 12.99
C ARG A 260 -2.15 30.02 13.96
N LYS A 261 -2.06 29.33 15.11
CA LYS A 261 -0.91 29.42 16.02
C LYS A 261 0.36 28.87 15.37
N VAL A 262 0.29 27.73 14.70
CA VAL A 262 1.46 27.13 14.03
C VAL A 262 1.93 27.98 12.86
N ALA A 263 1.02 28.53 12.06
CA ALA A 263 1.33 29.47 10.98
C ALA A 263 2.00 30.75 11.50
N PHE A 264 1.59 31.25 12.67
CA PHE A 264 2.22 32.39 13.33
C PHE A 264 3.69 32.11 13.72
N PHE A 265 4.04 30.87 14.08
CA PHE A 265 5.43 30.47 14.35
C PHE A 265 6.27 30.17 13.09
N ARG A 266 5.61 30.00 11.93
CA ARG A 266 6.27 29.75 10.63
C ARG A 266 6.62 31.01 9.84
N SER A 267 6.06 32.15 10.21
CA SER A 267 6.46 33.43 9.62
C SER A 267 7.92 33.73 9.96
N PRO A 268 8.79 34.03 8.97
CA PRO A 268 10.13 34.51 9.28
C PRO A 268 9.97 35.80 10.11
N ARG A 269 10.51 35.80 11.34
CA ARG A 269 10.54 37.03 12.13
C ARG A 269 11.34 38.04 11.31
N PRO A 270 10.78 39.22 10.96
CA PRO A 270 11.58 40.26 10.36
C PRO A 270 12.71 40.58 11.35
N GLU A 271 13.93 40.57 10.83
CA GLU A 271 15.16 40.82 11.57
C GLU A 271 15.01 42.12 12.38
N LEU A 272 15.10 42.00 13.71
CA LEU A 272 15.40 43.12 14.59
C LEU A 272 16.91 43.37 14.51
N PHE A 273 17.34 43.98 13.41
CA PHE A 273 18.57 44.76 13.36
C PHE A 273 18.19 46.20 13.03
N ALA A 274 17.96 46.98 14.09
CA ALA A 274 18.17 48.42 14.16
C ALA A 274 18.42 48.77 15.62
#